data_AF-A0A164W7W8-F1
#
_entry.id   AF-A0A164W7W8-F1
#
_cell.length_a   1.000
_cell.length_b   1.000
_cell.length_c   1.000
_cell.angle_alpha   90.00
_cell.angle_beta   90.00
_cell.angle_gamma   90.00
#
_symmetry.space_group_name_H-M   'P 1'
#
loop_
_entity.id
_entity.type
_entity.pdbx_description
1 polymer ?
#
loop_
_entity_poly.entity_id
_entity_poly.type
_entity_poly.pdbx_seq_one_letter_code
_entity_poly.pdbx_strand_id
1 'polypeptide(L)'
;MERSSAEVFDTVTAKWDFVPRMWELDVPPNQIVAINERLFSSGDCFKAWKGHIEVFDGKLNMWSEVHGSNSYNLSGSPIATTDTSGDDWPPMQRLYLTMAPIDNHLYFIVGYRMPGEVPKTSSKVHVFNTLVNGDGWKSFAPLEEEGEKELCGHCCVLKQV
;
A
#
# COMPACT_ATOMS: atom_id res chain seq x y z
N MET A 1 -21.47 -20.29 0.41
CA MET A 1 -21.20 -18.91 0.86
C MET A 1 -20.27 -18.29 -0.18
N GLU A 2 -20.77 -17.28 -0.86
CA GLU A 2 -20.11 -16.50 -1.93
C GLU A 2 -19.03 -15.60 -1.33
N ARG A 3 -17.98 -16.21 -0.81
CA ARG A 3 -16.95 -15.47 -0.12
C ARG A 3 -15.91 -14.94 -1.11
N SER A 4 -15.24 -13.86 -0.72
CA SER A 4 -14.16 -13.27 -1.51
C SER A 4 -14.58 -12.87 -2.93
N SER A 5 -15.74 -12.23 -3.06
CA SER A 5 -16.32 -11.80 -4.34
C SER A 5 -16.13 -10.30 -4.59
N ALA A 6 -16.27 -9.92 -5.86
CA ALA A 6 -16.38 -8.54 -6.29
C ALA A 6 -17.59 -8.35 -7.19
N GLU A 7 -18.09 -7.13 -7.27
CA GLU A 7 -19.09 -6.71 -8.25
C GLU A 7 -18.41 -5.77 -9.26
N VAL A 8 -18.65 -6.02 -10.55
CA VAL A 8 -18.06 -5.26 -11.65
C VAL A 8 -19.16 -4.57 -12.41
N PHE A 9 -19.06 -3.25 -12.56
CA PHE A 9 -20.03 -2.48 -13.32
C PHE A 9 -19.60 -2.38 -14.79
N ASP A 10 -20.40 -2.94 -15.69
CA ASP A 10 -20.24 -2.77 -17.13
C ASP A 10 -20.97 -1.48 -17.57
N THR A 11 -20.18 -0.49 -17.99
CA THR A 11 -20.67 0.80 -18.48
C THR A 11 -21.40 0.72 -19.83
N VAL A 12 -21.15 -0.31 -20.64
CA VAL A 12 -21.81 -0.49 -21.95
C VAL A 12 -23.21 -1.04 -21.77
N THR A 13 -23.36 -2.05 -20.91
CA THR A 13 -24.67 -2.68 -20.66
C THR A 13 -25.42 -2.07 -19.46
N ALA A 14 -24.76 -1.19 -18.70
CA ALA A 14 -25.24 -0.55 -17.48
C ALA A 14 -25.70 -1.57 -16.42
N LYS A 15 -24.92 -2.64 -16.23
CA LYS A 15 -25.23 -3.74 -15.32
C LYS A 15 -24.08 -4.03 -14.38
N TRP A 16 -24.44 -4.56 -13.20
CA TRP A 16 -23.49 -5.14 -12.26
C TRP A 16 -23.41 -6.63 -12.51
N ASP A 17 -22.20 -7.11 -12.77
CA ASP A 17 -21.86 -8.52 -12.87
C ASP A 17 -21.15 -9.00 -11.60
N PHE A 18 -21.45 -10.23 -11.20
CA PHE A 18 -20.90 -10.83 -10.00
C PHE A 18 -19.67 -11.68 -10.32
N VAL A 19 -18.56 -11.41 -9.61
CA VAL A 19 -17.29 -12.15 -9.75
C VAL A 19 -16.99 -12.90 -8.45
N PRO A 20 -17.29 -14.21 -8.36
CA PRO A 20 -16.98 -15.00 -7.18
C PRO A 20 -15.50 -15.35 -7.08
N ARG A 21 -15.00 -15.54 -5.85
CA ARG A 21 -13.65 -16.06 -5.57
C ARG A 21 -12.55 -15.26 -6.27
N MET A 22 -12.66 -13.94 -6.22
CA MET A 22 -11.59 -13.04 -6.63
C MET A 22 -10.37 -13.15 -5.71
N TRP A 23 -10.56 -13.59 -4.46
CA TRP A 23 -9.49 -13.99 -3.53
C TRP A 23 -9.70 -15.43 -3.07
N GLU A 24 -8.60 -16.12 -2.76
CA GLU A 24 -8.61 -17.50 -2.25
C GLU A 24 -9.06 -17.57 -0.78
N LEU A 25 -8.69 -16.56 0.00
CA LEU A 25 -9.06 -16.40 1.40
C LEU A 25 -10.03 -15.24 1.57
N ASP A 26 -10.89 -15.34 2.59
CA ASP A 26 -11.88 -14.31 3.00
C ASP A 26 -11.23 -13.12 3.72
N VAL A 27 -10.19 -12.60 3.08
CA VAL A 27 -9.32 -11.56 3.60
C VAL A 27 -9.29 -10.45 2.54
N PRO A 28 -10.15 -9.43 2.68
CA PRO A 28 -10.25 -8.37 1.69
C PRO A 28 -8.94 -7.57 1.62
N PRO A 29 -8.53 -7.14 0.43
CA PRO A 29 -7.36 -6.29 0.24
C PRO A 29 -7.58 -4.92 0.90
N ASN A 30 -6.50 -4.32 1.38
CA ASN A 30 -6.56 -3.02 2.05
C ASN A 30 -6.88 -1.90 1.06
N GLN A 31 -6.27 -1.97 -0.13
CA GLN A 31 -6.49 -1.03 -1.22
C GLN A 31 -6.23 -1.71 -2.55
N ILE A 32 -7.13 -1.50 -3.52
CA ILE A 32 -6.93 -1.87 -4.92
C ILE A 32 -6.89 -0.60 -5.77
N VAL A 33 -5.97 -0.57 -6.73
CA VAL A 33 -5.87 0.50 -7.74
C VAL A 33 -5.72 -0.10 -9.13
N ALA A 34 -6.14 0.65 -10.16
CA ALA A 34 -6.05 0.22 -11.54
C ALA A 34 -4.91 0.94 -12.29
N ILE A 35 -4.06 0.20 -13.00
CA ILE A 35 -3.05 0.71 -13.94
C ILE A 35 -3.10 -0.16 -15.20
N ASN A 36 -3.29 0.47 -16.36
CA ASN A 36 -3.30 -0.21 -17.67
C ASN A 36 -4.17 -1.48 -17.68
N GLU A 37 -5.44 -1.35 -17.27
CA GLU A 37 -6.43 -2.44 -17.20
C GLU A 37 -6.08 -3.59 -16.25
N ARG A 38 -5.02 -3.43 -15.43
CA ARG A 38 -4.63 -4.38 -14.39
C ARG A 38 -4.95 -3.83 -13.02
N LEU A 39 -5.39 -4.70 -12.13
CA LEU A 39 -5.65 -4.37 -10.74
C LEU A 39 -4.43 -4.71 -9.89
N PHE A 40 -4.00 -3.76 -9.07
CA PHE A 40 -2.90 -3.91 -8.14
C PHE A 40 -3.40 -3.76 -6.72
N SER A 41 -2.88 -4.58 -5.82
CA SER A 41 -3.20 -4.60 -4.40
C SER A 41 -1.94 -4.49 -3.56
N SER A 42 -2.07 -3.88 -2.39
CA SER A 42 -1.04 -3.83 -1.37
C SER A 42 -1.66 -4.00 0.01
N GLY A 43 -1.34 -5.11 0.66
CA GLY A 43 -1.82 -5.40 2.01
C GLY A 43 -3.27 -5.89 2.07
N ASP A 44 -3.75 -6.13 3.27
CA ASP A 44 -5.12 -6.53 3.59
C ASP A 44 -5.66 -5.82 4.84
N CYS A 45 -6.89 -6.15 5.22
CA CYS A 45 -7.54 -5.62 6.41
C CYS A 45 -6.81 -5.90 7.74
N PHE A 46 -5.83 -6.82 7.77
CA PHE A 46 -5.01 -7.10 8.95
C PHE A 46 -3.64 -6.42 8.89
N LYS A 47 -3.07 -6.26 7.69
CA LYS A 47 -1.75 -5.71 7.43
C LYS A 47 -1.78 -4.80 6.21
N ALA A 48 -1.69 -3.48 6.43
CA ALA A 48 -1.60 -2.51 5.35
C ALA A 48 -0.41 -2.74 4.38
N TRP A 49 0.64 -3.45 4.82
CA TRP A 49 1.76 -3.90 3.97
C TRP A 49 2.08 -5.37 4.25
N LYS A 50 2.09 -6.21 3.22
CA LYS A 50 2.47 -7.63 3.31
C LYS A 50 3.93 -7.91 2.95
N GLY A 51 4.67 -6.89 2.51
CA GLY A 51 6.05 -7.05 2.03
C GLY A 51 6.18 -6.88 0.52
N HIS A 52 5.09 -7.00 -0.24
CA HIS A 52 5.06 -6.98 -1.70
C HIS A 52 3.76 -6.37 -2.24
N ILE A 53 3.73 -6.19 -3.56
CA ILE A 53 2.57 -5.77 -4.36
C ILE A 53 2.02 -6.99 -5.07
N GLU A 54 0.70 -7.13 -5.12
CA GLU A 54 0.01 -8.19 -5.85
C GLU A 54 -0.67 -7.60 -7.09
N VAL A 55 -0.70 -8.36 -8.19
CA VAL A 55 -1.43 -8.03 -9.41
C VAL A 55 -2.44 -9.12 -9.73
N PHE A 56 -3.66 -8.72 -10.12
CA PHE A 56 -4.71 -9.65 -10.51
C PHE A 56 -4.55 -10.08 -11.97
N ASP A 57 -4.52 -11.38 -12.21
CA ASP A 57 -4.67 -11.99 -13.53
C ASP A 57 -6.13 -12.43 -13.71
N GLY A 58 -6.88 -11.68 -14.52
CA GLY A 58 -8.29 -11.99 -14.81
C GLY A 58 -8.51 -13.26 -15.66
N LYS A 59 -7.49 -13.75 -16.38
CA LYS A 59 -7.59 -15.02 -17.13
C LYS A 59 -7.47 -16.22 -16.21
N LEU A 60 -6.58 -16.14 -15.24
CA LEU A 60 -6.36 -17.18 -14.22
C LEU A 60 -7.27 -17.00 -12.99
N ASN A 61 -7.94 -15.86 -12.88
CA ASN A 61 -8.74 -15.44 -11.72
C ASN A 61 -7.95 -15.59 -10.41
N MET A 62 -6.73 -15.06 -10.39
CA MET A 62 -5.85 -15.16 -9.23
C MET A 62 -4.98 -13.91 -9.06
N TRP A 63 -4.56 -13.67 -7.82
CA TRP A 63 -3.56 -12.66 -7.49
C TRP A 63 -2.17 -13.30 -7.47
N SER A 64 -1.19 -12.58 -7.99
CA SER A 64 0.20 -13.01 -8.00
C SER A 64 1.12 -11.88 -7.58
N GLU A 65 2.24 -12.22 -6.95
CA GLU A 65 3.24 -11.23 -6.55
C GLU A 65 3.86 -10.57 -7.79
N VAL A 66 3.94 -9.24 -7.76
CA VAL A 66 4.66 -8.48 -8.78
C VAL A 66 6.16 -8.66 -8.56
N HIS A 67 6.85 -9.19 -9.58
CA HIS A 67 8.29 -9.42 -9.51
C HIS A 67 9.07 -8.16 -9.14
N GLY A 68 9.94 -8.25 -8.12
CA GLY A 68 10.75 -7.13 -7.65
C GLY A 68 10.01 -6.11 -6.76
N SER A 69 8.75 -6.37 -6.42
CA SER A 69 7.97 -5.50 -5.53
C SER A 69 8.28 -5.67 -4.05
N ASN A 70 9.05 -6.70 -3.67
CA ASN A 70 9.50 -6.92 -2.30
C ASN A 70 10.23 -5.70 -1.74
N SER A 71 9.73 -5.13 -0.65
CA SER A 71 10.33 -3.94 -0.04
C SER A 71 10.22 -3.96 1.48
N TYR A 72 11.37 -3.97 2.14
CA TYR A 72 11.49 -3.79 3.59
C TYR A 72 11.39 -2.31 3.99
N ASN A 73 11.57 -1.37 3.06
CA ASN A 73 11.50 0.06 3.36
C ASN A 73 10.09 0.51 3.76
N LEU A 74 9.07 -0.20 3.27
CA LEU A 74 7.66 0.03 3.57
C LEU A 74 7.19 -0.73 4.82
N SER A 75 7.93 -1.77 5.24
CA SER A 75 7.71 -2.35 6.56
C SER A 75 8.19 -1.36 7.60
N GLY A 76 7.28 -0.87 8.45
CA GLY A 76 7.70 -0.18 9.66
C GLY A 76 8.59 -1.14 10.43
N SER A 77 9.88 -0.85 10.54
CA SER A 77 10.77 -1.68 11.34
C SER A 77 10.42 -1.46 12.82
N PRO A 78 10.21 -2.50 13.61
CA PRO A 78 10.54 -2.43 15.02
C PRO A 78 12.06 -2.50 15.07
N ILE A 79 12.76 -1.37 15.16
CA ILE A 79 14.14 -1.39 15.62
C ILE A 79 14.07 -1.69 17.11
N ALA A 80 13.85 -2.96 17.46
CA ALA A 80 14.30 -3.53 18.71
C ALA A 80 15.76 -3.93 18.49
N THR A 81 16.67 -2.96 18.54
CA THR A 81 18.04 -3.28 18.93
C THR A 81 18.01 -3.45 20.44
N THR A 82 17.92 -4.70 20.87
CA THR A 82 18.52 -5.12 22.13
C THR A 82 19.97 -4.64 22.12
N ASP A 83 20.25 -3.53 22.80
CA ASP A 83 21.13 -3.51 23.97
C ASP A 83 21.56 -2.08 24.34
N THR A 84 21.36 -1.76 25.62
CA THR A 84 22.06 -0.72 26.41
C THR A 84 21.83 0.77 26.09
N SER A 85 20.80 1.35 26.73
CA SER A 85 20.91 2.47 27.70
C SER A 85 19.65 3.36 27.73
N GLY A 86 18.87 3.23 28.81
CA GLY A 86 18.33 4.36 29.55
C GLY A 86 17.19 5.23 29.01
N ASP A 87 16.82 5.21 27.73
CA ASP A 87 15.76 6.07 27.20
C ASP A 87 14.61 5.24 26.58
N ASP A 88 13.52 5.10 27.34
CA ASP A 88 12.31 4.28 27.09
C ASP A 88 11.37 4.89 26.01
N TRP A 89 11.92 5.38 24.90
CA TRP A 89 11.10 5.96 23.82
C TRP A 89 10.58 4.87 22.86
N PRO A 90 9.28 4.86 22.52
CA PRO A 90 8.72 3.83 21.65
C PRO A 90 9.37 3.90 20.25
N PRO A 91 9.60 2.74 19.61
CA PRO A 91 10.16 2.70 18.27
C PRO A 91 9.25 3.41 17.26
N MET A 92 9.86 3.90 16.17
CA MET A 92 9.19 4.56 15.05
C MET A 92 7.95 3.76 14.61
N GLN A 93 6.76 4.33 14.79
CA GLN A 93 5.48 3.65 14.56
C GLN A 93 4.89 4.11 13.23
N ARG A 94 4.59 3.17 12.31
CA ARG A 94 3.85 3.51 11.08
C ARG A 94 2.40 3.87 11.42
N LEU A 95 1.98 5.06 11.02
CA LEU A 95 0.63 5.58 11.25
C LEU A 95 -0.32 5.21 10.11
N TYR A 96 0.13 5.36 8.87
CA TYR A 96 -0.66 5.06 7.68
C TYR A 96 0.23 4.60 6.52
N LEU A 97 -0.39 3.90 5.58
CA LEU A 97 0.17 3.53 4.30
C LEU A 97 -0.95 3.56 3.27
N THR A 98 -0.80 4.39 2.24
CA THR A 98 -1.75 4.45 1.13
C THR A 98 -1.02 4.44 -0.21
N MET A 99 -1.71 3.96 -1.24
CA MET A 99 -1.18 3.71 -2.58
C MET A 99 -1.99 4.47 -3.64
N ALA A 100 -1.32 5.20 -4.53
CA ALA A 100 -1.92 5.97 -5.61
C ALA A 100 -1.33 5.58 -6.97
N PRO A 101 -2.15 5.34 -8.01
CA PRO A 101 -1.65 5.09 -9.35
C PRO A 101 -1.40 6.42 -10.11
N ILE A 102 -0.21 6.59 -10.69
CA ILE A 102 0.08 7.69 -11.63
C ILE A 102 0.81 7.12 -12.83
N ASP A 103 0.16 7.16 -13.99
CA ASP A 103 0.62 6.53 -15.23
C ASP A 103 1.03 5.06 -14.96
N ASN A 104 2.30 4.70 -15.17
CA ASN A 104 2.82 3.35 -14.96
C ASN A 104 3.44 3.11 -13.56
N HIS A 105 3.19 4.01 -12.61
CA HIS A 105 3.81 3.99 -11.30
C HIS A 105 2.80 3.90 -10.17
N LEU A 106 3.19 3.19 -9.12
CA LEU A 106 2.48 3.13 -7.84
C LEU A 106 3.23 4.00 -6.83
N TYR A 107 2.57 5.04 -6.34
CA TYR A 107 3.08 5.93 -5.30
C TYR A 107 2.57 5.47 -3.94
N PHE A 108 3.49 5.13 -3.06
CA PHE A 108 3.21 4.77 -1.68
C PHE A 108 3.55 5.95 -0.79
N ILE A 109 2.55 6.44 -0.06
CA ILE A 109 2.72 7.49 0.94
C ILE A 109 2.64 6.82 2.31
N VAL A 110 3.73 6.95 3.06
CA VAL A 110 3.88 6.32 4.38
C VAL A 110 4.10 7.40 5.41
N GLY A 111 3.34 7.34 6.50
CA GLY A 111 3.54 8.21 7.65
C GLY A 111 4.05 7.43 8.85
N TYR A 112 4.92 8.06 9.60
CA TYR A 112 5.51 7.52 10.81
C TYR A 112 5.42 8.54 11.94
N ARG A 113 5.05 8.07 13.13
CA ARG A 113 5.27 8.80 14.37
C ARG A 113 6.75 8.62 14.73
N MET A 114 7.43 9.75 14.91
CA MET A 114 8.84 9.77 15.29
C MET A 114 8.97 9.66 16.83
N PRO A 115 10.05 9.04 17.34
CA PRO A 115 10.32 8.98 18.77
C PRO A 115 10.64 10.38 19.33
N GLY A 116 10.30 10.60 20.61
CA GLY A 116 10.62 11.82 21.37
C GLY A 116 9.45 12.40 22.16
N GLU A 117 9.75 13.34 23.06
CA GLU A 117 8.75 14.02 23.92
C GLU A 117 7.80 14.94 23.16
N VAL A 118 8.30 15.60 22.10
CA VAL A 118 7.50 16.47 21.24
C VAL A 118 6.92 15.63 20.12
N PRO A 119 5.59 15.62 19.93
CA PRO A 119 4.99 14.87 18.83
C PRO A 119 5.52 15.36 17.49
N LYS A 120 6.08 14.44 16.69
CA LYS A 120 6.61 14.68 15.36
C LYS A 120 6.17 13.59 14.42
N THR A 121 5.80 13.98 13.22
CA THR A 121 5.41 13.05 12.16
C THR A 121 6.37 13.16 10.99
N SER A 122 6.80 12.01 10.45
CA SER A 122 7.60 11.93 9.23
C SER A 122 6.81 11.24 8.14
N SER A 123 6.72 11.88 6.98
CA SER A 123 6.09 11.31 5.77
C SER A 123 7.15 10.98 4.73
N LYS A 124 7.05 9.80 4.12
CA LYS A 124 7.95 9.37 3.05
C LYS A 124 7.16 8.85 1.86
N VAL A 125 7.63 9.19 0.66
CA VAL A 125 7.05 8.72 -0.59
C VAL A 125 8.00 7.71 -1.24
N HIS A 126 7.45 6.55 -1.57
CA HIS A 126 8.10 5.52 -2.38
C HIS A 126 7.34 5.35 -3.69
N VAL A 127 8.05 5.08 -4.77
CA VAL A 127 7.48 4.89 -6.10
C VAL A 127 7.93 3.55 -6.62
N PHE A 128 6.99 2.76 -7.12
CA PHE A 128 7.26 1.51 -7.81
C PHE A 128 6.88 1.63 -9.28
N ASN A 129 7.82 1.40 -10.19
CA ASN A 129 7.55 1.32 -11.62
C ASN A 129 7.03 -0.08 -12.00
N THR A 130 5.79 -0.15 -12.46
CA THR A 130 5.09 -1.41 -12.77
C THR A 130 5.52 -2.07 -14.09
N LEU A 131 6.42 -1.45 -14.85
CA LEU A 131 6.93 -1.98 -16.12
C LEU A 131 8.29 -2.68 -15.99
N VAL A 132 9.02 -2.49 -14.88
CA VAL A 132 10.38 -3.00 -14.74
C VAL A 132 10.37 -4.35 -14.04
N ASN A 133 11.11 -5.33 -14.58
CA ASN A 133 11.32 -6.62 -13.95
C ASN A 133 12.51 -6.56 -12.98
N GLY A 134 12.33 -5.87 -11.84
CA GLY A 134 13.35 -5.72 -10.79
C GLY A 134 13.87 -4.29 -10.65
N ASP A 135 14.29 -3.92 -9.43
CA ASP A 135 14.76 -2.56 -9.07
C ASP A 135 13.80 -1.41 -9.47
N GLY A 136 12.49 -1.68 -9.40
CA GLY A 136 11.45 -0.71 -9.74
C GLY A 136 11.23 0.38 -8.70
N TRP A 137 11.91 0.31 -7.55
CA TRP A 137 11.68 1.18 -6.41
C TRP A 137 12.54 2.44 -6.45
N LYS A 138 11.90 3.59 -6.26
CA LYS A 138 12.56 4.87 -5.97
C LYS A 138 11.96 5.46 -4.69
N SER A 139 12.78 6.12 -3.87
CA SER A 139 12.32 6.80 -2.67
C SER A 139 12.66 8.28 -2.73
N PHE A 140 11.76 9.12 -2.23
CA PHE A 140 12.04 10.53 -2.02
C PHE A 140 12.54 10.79 -0.59
N ALA A 141 13.14 11.95 -0.38
CA ALA A 141 13.51 12.41 0.95
C ALA A 141 12.27 12.50 1.84
N PRO A 142 12.37 12.11 3.13
CA PRO A 142 11.26 12.25 4.06
C PRO A 142 10.97 13.73 4.33
N LEU A 143 9.71 14.04 4.60
CA LEU A 143 9.24 15.32 5.08
C LEU A 143 8.88 15.18 6.56
N GLU A 144 9.53 15.95 7.42
CA GLU A 144 9.24 15.99 8.85
C GLU A 144 8.41 17.22 9.19
N GLU A 145 7.41 17.03 10.03
CA GLU A 145 6.49 18.09 10.46
C GLU A 145 6.29 18.00 11.97
N GLU A 146 6.21 19.16 12.62
CA GLU A 146 5.88 19.25 14.05
C GLU A 146 4.39 18.97 14.27
N GLY A 147 4.08 18.20 15.31
CA GLY A 147 2.74 17.78 15.67
C GLY A 147 2.40 16.36 15.24
N GLU A 148 1.24 15.90 15.74
CA GLU A 148 0.65 14.63 15.31
C GLU A 148 -0.20 14.85 14.07
N LYS A 149 0.03 14.03 13.05
CA LYS A 149 -0.92 13.88 11.95
C LYS A 149 -1.67 12.57 12.11
N GLU A 150 -2.94 12.68 12.43
CA GLU A 150 -3.87 11.57 12.26
C GLU A 150 -4.36 11.63 10.82
N LEU A 151 -3.69 10.89 9.93
CA LEU A 151 -4.16 10.75 8.55
C LEU A 151 -4.96 9.47 8.42
N CYS A 152 -6.26 9.65 8.24
CA CYS A 152 -7.21 8.65 7.83
C CYS A 152 -7.59 8.95 6.37
N GLY A 153 -7.08 8.18 5.42
CA GLY A 153 -7.47 8.40 4.03
C GLY A 153 -6.80 7.49 3.01
N HIS A 154 -7.61 7.01 2.07
CA HIS A 154 -7.16 6.56 0.77
C HIS A 154 -6.71 7.79 -0.04
N CYS A 155 -5.55 7.73 -0.68
CA CYS A 155 -5.12 8.80 -1.57
C CYS A 155 -5.90 8.77 -2.89
N CYS A 156 -6.21 9.94 -3.41
CA CYS A 156 -6.75 10.12 -4.76
C CYS A 156 -5.73 10.89 -5.61
N VAL A 157 -5.74 10.61 -6.91
CA VAL A 157 -4.91 11.30 -7.89
C VAL A 157 -5.81 12.13 -8.76
N LEU A 158 -5.56 13.43 -8.81
CA LEU A 158 -6.20 14.34 -9.77
C LEU A 158 -5.23 14.61 -10.90
N LYS A 159 -5.52 14.08 -12.10
CA LYS A 159 -4.81 14.47 -13.32
C LYS A 159 -5.44 15.76 -13.84
N GLN A 160 -4.72 16.87 -13.75
CA GLN A 160 -5.12 18.10 -14.44
C GLN A 160 -4.99 17.86 -15.95
N VAL A 161 -6.10 18.12 -16.67
CA VAL A 161 -6.22 18.03 -18.13
C VAL A 161 -6.04 19.41 -18.72
#